data_AF-A0A7I8J5C8-F1
#
_entry.id   AF-A0A7I8J5C8-F1
#
_cell.length_a   1.000
_cell.length_b   1.000
_cell.length_c   1.000
_cell.angle_alpha   90.00
_cell.angle_beta   90.00
_cell.angle_gamma   90.00
#
_symmetry.space_group_name_H-M   'P 1'
#
loop_
_entity.id
_entity.type
_entity.pdbx_description
1 polymer ?
#
loop_
_entity_poly.entity_id
_entity_poly.type
_entity_poly.pdbx_seq_one_letter_code
_entity_poly.pdbx_strand_id
1 'polypeptide(L)'
;MAAAAVAPLLPLAPSFEFKPDTGRRGRTPPKEAARLKRLLLERCSGGAAAELAALHGCMIKTGLITDDHLTGALLAALSAAPSSGSLAYAEQVLDGVSRPNAFMWNALIRAHSTMLRSDSPPPLPNDHTFPFLLRACAAEELRQVHAHVVKTGFASDVYTANSLIHAYAKSNGAGGPACARQVFDRMPRRDVVSWNSMLSGYVSAGKIGAARELFDAMPAAARNLVSWTTVIHGCAESGLPREALALFRGMQLAGLRPDAASLAAALSGCAQLGALEQGQWIGAYVEREGIAVDPTLVCALVDMYSKCGEVDAAIRLNVCVWTAMIHGLGVNGRGLEALDLFEEMPQRGLHPNRITLTAALTACGHSGLVAEGGPFSGGWKDHYGCMVHLLGRAGLLEEARKMAQRAAQSGGSGGNVIVWGALLSASRAHGNWEMGKEVGQILLQLDSGHGGRYVNLAKVLAGEGRWPEAAAVRSLMKERGVRKLPGCSAICVDGGVDEFVAGDRSHPRSCEIYAELERMMARLKEHGYAPATGGAALLGLEEQDEKAAALCSHSEKLAMAFGLISTEPGSGLRIVKNLRVCEDCHAAAKLVSKLYRRRIIMRDRTRFHLFADGTCSCGDYW
;
A
#
# COMPACT_ATOMS: atom_id res chain seq x y z
N MET A 1 28.51 -68.63 29.08
CA MET A 1 27.64 -69.68 28.51
C MET A 1 26.34 -69.05 28.04
N ALA A 2 25.89 -69.41 26.82
CA ALA A 2 24.60 -69.14 26.14
C ALA A 2 24.30 -67.64 25.84
N ALA A 3 24.24 -67.15 24.59
CA ALA A 3 23.38 -67.48 23.41
C ALA A 3 21.88 -67.34 23.76
N ALA A 4 20.95 -66.70 23.03
CA ALA A 4 20.80 -66.14 21.67
C ALA A 4 19.69 -65.05 21.78
N ALA A 5 19.27 -64.22 20.82
CA ALA A 5 19.08 -64.43 19.40
C ALA A 5 18.95 -63.07 18.66
N VAL A 6 19.52 -63.02 17.46
CA VAL A 6 19.38 -61.96 16.47
C VAL A 6 18.12 -62.28 15.63
N ALA A 7 17.25 -61.29 15.45
CA ALA A 7 16.17 -61.33 14.46
C ALA A 7 16.57 -60.51 13.21
N PRO A 8 16.12 -60.90 12.01
CA PRO A 8 16.79 -60.55 10.76
C PRO A 8 16.38 -59.19 10.19
N LEU A 9 17.35 -58.52 9.58
CA LEU A 9 17.19 -57.34 8.72
C LEU A 9 16.27 -57.67 7.53
N LEU A 10 15.17 -56.94 7.39
CA LEU A 10 14.39 -56.87 6.15
C LEU A 10 15.21 -56.12 5.06
N PRO A 11 15.13 -56.55 3.79
CA PRO A 11 16.05 -56.13 2.75
C PRO A 11 15.81 -54.67 2.33
N LEU A 12 16.91 -53.95 2.12
CA LEU A 12 16.93 -52.68 1.39
C LEU A 12 16.30 -52.87 0.01
N ALA A 13 15.10 -52.30 -0.19
CA ALA A 13 14.50 -52.18 -1.51
C ALA A 13 15.29 -51.15 -2.35
N PRO A 14 15.37 -51.31 -3.68
CA PRO A 14 16.35 -50.64 -4.52
C PRO A 14 16.07 -49.14 -4.63
N SER A 15 17.15 -48.37 -4.73
CA SER A 15 17.16 -46.96 -5.11
C SER A 15 16.39 -46.75 -6.42
N PHE A 16 15.16 -46.23 -6.33
CA PHE A 16 14.43 -45.72 -7.49
C PHE A 16 15.01 -44.34 -7.86
N GLU A 17 15.85 -44.31 -8.89
CA GLU A 17 16.16 -43.07 -9.59
C GLU A 17 14.89 -42.56 -10.29
N PHE A 18 14.34 -41.45 -9.80
CA PHE A 18 13.26 -40.75 -10.46
C PHE A 18 13.83 -39.92 -11.63
N LYS A 19 13.72 -40.44 -12.86
CA LYS A 19 13.85 -39.60 -14.06
C LYS A 19 12.55 -38.81 -14.24
N PRO A 20 12.59 -37.48 -14.40
CA PRO A 20 11.38 -36.70 -14.65
C PRO A 20 10.85 -37.04 -16.04
N ASP A 21 9.70 -37.71 -16.10
CA ASP A 21 8.98 -37.94 -17.34
C ASP A 21 8.33 -36.61 -17.80
N THR A 22 8.95 -35.99 -18.79
CA THR A 22 8.37 -34.87 -19.53
C THR A 22 7.31 -35.40 -20.49
N GLY A 23 6.10 -35.69 -20.00
CA GLY A 23 5.05 -36.20 -20.87
C GLY A 23 3.67 -36.34 -20.25
N ARG A 24 2.72 -35.53 -20.75
CA ARG A 24 1.25 -35.61 -20.58
C ARG A 24 0.64 -35.09 -19.26
N ARG A 25 0.27 -33.80 -19.28
CA ARG A 25 -0.76 -33.21 -18.42
C ARG A 25 -2.13 -33.84 -18.72
N GLY A 26 -2.52 -34.86 -17.96
CA GLY A 26 -3.91 -35.28 -17.82
C GLY A 26 -4.62 -34.34 -16.84
N ARG A 27 -5.59 -33.54 -17.31
CA ARG A 27 -6.50 -32.79 -16.43
C ARG A 27 -7.39 -33.78 -15.68
N THR A 28 -7.19 -33.92 -14.37
CA THR A 28 -8.15 -34.58 -13.47
C THR A 28 -9.35 -33.66 -13.19
N PRO A 29 -10.57 -34.19 -13.04
CA PRO A 29 -11.78 -33.37 -12.98
C PRO A 29 -11.95 -32.69 -11.60
N PRO A 30 -12.38 -31.41 -11.55
CA PRO A 30 -12.55 -30.64 -10.31
C PRO A 30 -13.55 -31.25 -9.30
N LYS A 31 -14.40 -32.18 -9.74
CA LYS A 31 -15.33 -32.92 -8.86
C LYS A 31 -14.62 -33.83 -7.85
N GLU A 32 -13.48 -34.41 -8.23
CA GLU A 32 -12.76 -35.36 -7.38
C GLU A 32 -11.94 -34.64 -6.30
N ALA A 33 -11.29 -33.53 -6.66
CA ALA A 33 -10.65 -32.61 -5.71
C ALA A 33 -11.64 -31.97 -4.72
N ALA A 34 -12.84 -31.57 -5.19
CA ALA A 34 -13.89 -31.04 -4.32
C ALA A 34 -14.45 -32.11 -3.37
N ARG A 35 -14.60 -33.35 -3.82
CA ARG A 35 -15.02 -34.50 -3.00
C ARG A 35 -13.98 -34.82 -1.92
N LEU A 36 -12.69 -34.85 -2.28
CA LEU A 36 -11.58 -35.06 -1.34
C LEU A 36 -11.47 -33.93 -0.32
N LYS A 37 -11.61 -32.66 -0.75
CA LYS A 37 -11.63 -31.49 0.14
C LYS A 37 -12.76 -31.58 1.16
N ARG A 38 -13.95 -31.99 0.72
CA ARG A 38 -15.12 -32.19 1.61
C ARG A 38 -14.89 -33.31 2.61
N LEU A 39 -14.36 -34.46 2.16
CA LEU A 39 -14.02 -35.59 3.04
C LEU A 39 -12.93 -35.25 4.06
N LEU A 40 -11.92 -34.45 3.67
CA LEU A 40 -10.88 -33.97 4.58
C LEU A 40 -11.47 -33.02 5.63
N LEU A 41 -12.31 -32.07 5.22
CA LEU A 41 -12.98 -31.13 6.14
C LEU A 41 -13.97 -31.81 7.09
N GLU A 42 -14.73 -32.81 6.62
CA GLU A 42 -15.67 -33.59 7.45
C GLU A 42 -14.94 -34.48 8.49
N ARG A 43 -13.66 -34.81 8.27
CA ARG A 43 -12.87 -35.70 9.15
C ARG A 43 -11.80 -34.99 9.99
N CYS A 44 -11.64 -33.68 9.85
CA CYS A 44 -10.76 -32.84 10.68
C CYS A 44 -11.09 -32.89 12.20
N SER A 45 -12.25 -33.43 12.58
CA SER A 45 -12.74 -33.46 13.97
C SER A 45 -12.68 -34.82 14.66
N GLY A 46 -12.04 -35.85 14.07
CA GLY A 46 -11.85 -37.14 14.78
C GLY A 46 -11.56 -38.38 13.93
N GLY A 47 -11.05 -38.26 12.70
CA GLY A 47 -10.74 -39.42 11.85
C GLY A 47 -9.56 -40.27 12.37
N ALA A 48 -9.63 -41.59 12.17
CA ALA A 48 -8.54 -42.50 12.53
C ALA A 48 -7.37 -42.37 11.53
N ALA A 49 -6.12 -42.40 12.03
CA ALA A 49 -4.90 -42.20 11.22
C ALA A 49 -4.81 -43.12 9.98
N ALA A 50 -5.35 -44.34 10.07
CA ALA A 50 -5.40 -45.30 8.96
C ALA A 50 -6.26 -44.82 7.78
N GLU A 51 -7.32 -44.06 8.04
CA GLU A 51 -8.24 -43.56 7.00
C GLU A 51 -7.64 -42.33 6.30
N LEU A 52 -6.92 -41.48 7.03
CA LEU A 52 -6.15 -40.35 6.47
C LEU A 52 -5.00 -40.85 5.58
N ALA A 53 -4.36 -41.97 5.94
CA ALA A 53 -3.36 -42.62 5.09
C ALA A 53 -3.96 -43.18 3.79
N ALA A 54 -5.17 -43.73 3.83
CA ALA A 54 -5.88 -44.16 2.62
C ALA A 54 -6.24 -42.98 1.70
N LEU A 55 -6.61 -41.82 2.28
CA LEU A 55 -6.84 -40.58 1.53
C LEU A 55 -5.55 -40.03 0.92
N HIS A 56 -4.44 -40.06 1.65
CA HIS A 56 -3.11 -39.70 1.13
C HIS A 56 -2.72 -40.58 -0.06
N GLY A 57 -2.91 -41.90 0.01
CA GLY A 57 -2.69 -42.82 -1.11
C GLY A 57 -3.57 -42.52 -2.34
N CYS A 58 -4.80 -42.06 -2.12
CA CYS A 58 -5.69 -41.59 -3.19
C CYS A 58 -5.19 -40.29 -3.83
N MET A 59 -4.70 -39.34 -3.02
CA MET A 59 -4.11 -38.08 -3.51
C MET A 59 -2.84 -38.31 -4.34
N ILE A 60 -2.01 -39.30 -3.97
CA ILE A 60 -0.85 -39.70 -4.77
C ILE A 60 -1.29 -40.30 -6.10
N LYS A 61 -2.23 -41.26 -6.11
CA LYS A 61 -2.73 -41.91 -7.34
C LYS A 61 -3.40 -40.95 -8.31
N THR A 62 -4.01 -39.88 -7.80
CA THR A 62 -4.73 -38.87 -8.60
C THR A 62 -3.86 -37.65 -8.95
N GLY A 63 -2.61 -37.59 -8.46
CA GLY A 63 -1.69 -36.46 -8.66
C GLY A 63 -2.03 -35.20 -7.87
N LEU A 64 -3.07 -35.24 -7.02
CA LEU A 64 -3.56 -34.11 -6.22
C LEU A 64 -2.70 -33.82 -4.99
N ILE A 65 -1.70 -34.64 -4.70
CA ILE A 65 -0.70 -34.38 -3.64
C ILE A 65 0.14 -33.11 -3.91
N THR A 66 0.16 -32.65 -5.17
CA THR A 66 0.82 -31.40 -5.59
C THR A 66 -0.01 -30.14 -5.32
N ASP A 67 -1.27 -30.29 -4.89
CA ASP A 67 -2.13 -29.17 -4.51
C ASP A 67 -1.84 -28.75 -3.07
N ASP A 68 -1.18 -27.60 -2.92
CA ASP A 68 -0.80 -27.03 -1.61
C ASP A 68 -1.96 -26.92 -0.62
N HIS A 69 -3.18 -26.71 -1.13
CA HIS A 69 -4.35 -26.49 -0.30
C HIS A 69 -4.93 -27.80 0.25
N LEU A 70 -4.93 -28.86 -0.56
CA LEU A 70 -5.36 -30.20 -0.16
C LEU A 70 -4.32 -30.85 0.75
N THR A 71 -3.04 -30.70 0.41
CA THR A 71 -1.92 -31.22 1.21
C THR A 71 -1.84 -30.50 2.57
N GLY A 72 -2.05 -29.17 2.59
CA GLY A 72 -2.18 -28.42 3.83
C GLY A 72 -3.37 -28.84 4.70
N ALA A 73 -4.52 -29.16 4.09
CA ALA A 73 -5.70 -29.64 4.82
C ALA A 73 -5.50 -31.05 5.39
N LEU A 74 -4.84 -31.95 4.65
CA LEU A 74 -4.45 -33.28 5.13
C LEU A 74 -3.50 -33.18 6.34
N LEU A 75 -2.49 -32.32 6.26
CA LEU A 75 -1.57 -32.06 7.36
C LEU A 75 -2.28 -31.49 8.58
N ALA A 76 -3.22 -30.56 8.39
CA ALA A 76 -4.04 -30.01 9.47
C ALA A 76 -4.93 -31.08 10.13
N ALA A 77 -5.52 -31.99 9.35
CA ALA A 77 -6.34 -33.09 9.86
C ALA A 77 -5.51 -34.13 10.64
N LEU A 78 -4.31 -34.49 10.14
CA LEU A 78 -3.36 -35.35 10.85
C LEU A 78 -2.84 -34.72 12.15
N SER A 79 -2.81 -33.38 12.18
CA SER A 79 -2.36 -32.56 13.31
C SER A 79 -3.45 -32.29 14.37
N ALA A 80 -4.73 -32.55 14.07
CA ALA A 80 -5.86 -32.19 14.93
C ALA A 80 -6.09 -33.15 16.12
N ALA A 81 -5.68 -34.41 16.01
CA ALA A 81 -5.73 -35.43 17.07
C ALA A 81 -4.39 -36.20 17.12
N PRO A 82 -3.32 -35.58 17.65
CA PRO A 82 -1.98 -36.13 17.55
C PRO A 82 -1.84 -37.42 18.37
N SER A 83 -1.44 -38.48 17.69
CA SER A 83 -0.83 -39.67 18.27
C SER A 83 0.62 -39.75 17.76
N SER A 84 1.53 -40.43 18.47
CA SER A 84 2.93 -40.56 18.02
C SER A 84 3.03 -41.12 16.59
N GLY A 85 2.11 -42.02 16.20
CA GLY A 85 2.03 -42.58 14.85
C GLY A 85 1.46 -41.63 13.80
N SER A 86 0.47 -40.80 14.12
CA SER A 86 -0.12 -39.86 13.14
C SER A 86 0.80 -38.68 12.82
N LEU A 87 1.64 -38.29 13.79
CA LEU A 87 2.57 -37.18 13.67
C LEU A 87 3.81 -37.56 12.87
N ALA A 88 4.40 -38.73 13.14
CA ALA A 88 5.48 -39.29 12.32
C ALA A 88 5.03 -39.49 10.85
N TYR A 89 3.75 -39.84 10.64
CA TYR A 89 3.19 -39.93 9.30
C TYR A 89 3.00 -38.55 8.64
N ALA A 90 2.58 -37.53 9.38
CA ALA A 90 2.47 -36.16 8.88
C ALA A 90 3.83 -35.56 8.48
N GLU A 91 4.90 -35.88 9.22
CA GLU A 91 6.28 -35.50 8.89
C GLU A 91 6.72 -36.15 7.57
N GLN A 92 6.47 -37.46 7.39
CA GLN A 92 6.75 -38.15 6.13
C GLN A 92 5.98 -37.55 4.93
N VAL A 93 4.75 -37.09 5.16
CA VAL A 93 3.98 -36.40 4.11
C VAL A 93 4.62 -35.06 3.76
N LEU A 94 5.08 -34.28 4.76
CA LEU A 94 5.73 -32.98 4.54
C LEU A 94 7.08 -33.12 3.83
N ASP A 95 7.89 -34.13 4.19
CA ASP A 95 9.18 -34.41 3.56
C ASP A 95 9.04 -34.75 2.06
N GLY A 96 7.87 -35.26 1.66
CA GLY A 96 7.50 -35.48 0.26
C GLY A 96 7.09 -34.22 -0.51
N VAL A 97 6.89 -33.07 0.16
CA VAL A 97 6.45 -31.81 -0.47
C VAL A 97 7.66 -30.99 -0.90
N SER A 98 7.78 -30.72 -2.20
CA SER A 98 8.93 -30.02 -2.75
C SER A 98 9.10 -28.57 -2.26
N ARG A 99 8.01 -27.90 -1.85
CA ARG A 99 7.99 -26.52 -1.34
C ARG A 99 6.90 -26.29 -0.28
N PRO A 100 7.15 -26.59 1.00
CA PRO A 100 6.15 -26.41 2.03
C PRO A 100 5.87 -24.92 2.32
N ASN A 101 4.60 -24.57 2.53
CA ASN A 101 4.18 -23.19 2.82
C ASN A 101 3.99 -22.94 4.33
N ALA A 102 3.86 -21.66 4.73
CA ALA A 102 3.74 -21.28 6.14
C ALA A 102 2.53 -21.93 6.86
N PHE A 103 1.44 -22.21 6.14
CA PHE A 103 0.27 -22.87 6.71
C PHE A 103 0.56 -24.32 7.12
N MET A 104 1.31 -25.06 6.29
CA MET A 104 1.74 -26.45 6.55
C MET A 104 2.66 -26.52 7.77
N TRP A 105 3.64 -25.61 7.87
CA TRP A 105 4.52 -25.50 9.03
C TRP A 105 3.77 -25.12 10.31
N ASN A 106 2.85 -24.14 10.23
CA ASN A 106 2.04 -23.73 11.36
C ASN A 106 1.11 -24.85 11.88
N ALA A 107 0.64 -25.75 11.01
CA ALA A 107 -0.16 -26.90 11.42
C ALA A 107 0.66 -27.90 12.26
N LEU A 108 1.86 -28.25 11.82
CA LEU A 108 2.79 -29.12 12.55
C LEU A 108 3.29 -28.51 13.87
N ILE A 109 3.63 -27.21 13.86
CA ILE A 109 4.03 -26.49 15.07
C ILE A 109 2.90 -26.51 16.11
N ARG A 110 1.63 -26.33 15.68
CA ARG A 110 0.48 -26.44 16.58
C ARG A 110 0.32 -27.85 17.16
N ALA A 111 0.46 -28.90 16.35
CA ALA A 111 0.39 -30.29 16.83
C ALA A 111 1.50 -30.62 17.84
N HIS A 112 2.73 -30.15 17.60
CA HIS A 112 3.85 -30.31 18.53
C HIS A 112 3.64 -29.51 19.82
N SER A 113 3.02 -28.32 19.73
CA SER A 113 2.66 -27.49 20.89
C SER A 113 1.53 -28.07 21.74
N THR A 114 0.61 -28.86 21.16
CA THR A 114 -0.45 -29.54 21.92
C THR A 114 0.06 -30.84 22.56
N MET A 115 0.97 -31.56 21.91
CA MET A 115 1.70 -32.72 22.49
C MET A 115 2.61 -32.33 23.66
N LEU A 116 3.10 -31.09 23.71
CA LEU A 116 3.83 -30.52 24.86
C LEU A 116 3.01 -30.50 26.18
N ARG A 117 1.69 -30.76 26.14
CA ARG A 117 0.83 -30.95 27.32
C ARG A 117 0.65 -32.42 27.74
N SER A 118 1.21 -33.37 27.00
CA SER A 118 1.18 -34.81 27.30
C SER A 118 2.59 -35.35 27.51
N ASP A 119 2.75 -36.34 28.39
CA ASP A 119 4.03 -36.89 28.91
C ASP A 119 4.97 -37.57 27.87
N SER A 120 4.85 -37.28 26.57
CA SER A 120 5.78 -37.74 25.54
C SER A 120 6.66 -36.60 25.03
N PRO A 121 7.98 -36.81 24.82
CA PRO A 121 8.88 -35.74 24.43
C PRO A 121 8.55 -35.24 23.01
N PRO A 122 8.34 -33.92 22.80
CA PRO A 122 8.16 -33.36 21.47
C PRO A 122 9.45 -33.49 20.64
N PRO A 123 9.40 -33.47 19.30
CA PRO A 123 10.60 -33.28 18.51
C PRO A 123 11.21 -31.93 18.89
N LEU A 124 12.51 -31.97 19.10
CA LEU A 124 13.29 -30.88 19.66
C LEU A 124 13.12 -29.62 18.79
N PRO A 125 12.65 -28.49 19.36
CA PRO A 125 12.77 -27.19 18.71
C PRO A 125 14.23 -26.96 18.35
N ASN A 126 14.48 -26.51 17.12
CA ASN A 126 15.81 -26.16 16.65
C ASN A 126 16.06 -24.64 16.75
N ASP A 127 17.32 -24.25 16.53
CA ASP A 127 17.84 -22.89 16.44
C ASP A 127 17.01 -21.97 15.52
N HIS A 128 16.39 -22.51 14.48
CA HIS A 128 15.56 -21.75 13.55
C HIS A 128 14.12 -21.53 14.03
N THR A 129 13.63 -22.31 15.00
CA THR A 129 12.23 -22.23 15.48
C THR A 129 12.05 -21.11 16.51
N PHE A 130 13.05 -20.88 17.36
CA PHE A 130 12.98 -19.92 18.46
C PHE A 130 12.86 -18.44 18.04
N PRO A 131 13.58 -17.94 17.02
CA PRO A 131 13.44 -16.54 16.58
C PRO A 131 12.00 -16.15 16.19
N PHE A 132 11.27 -17.05 15.52
CA PHE A 132 9.88 -16.81 15.13
C PHE A 132 8.93 -16.86 16.32
N LEU A 133 9.13 -17.81 17.24
CA LEU A 133 8.37 -17.91 18.48
C LEU A 133 8.55 -16.64 19.33
N LEU A 134 9.80 -16.22 19.56
CA LEU A 134 10.13 -15.05 20.39
C LEU A 134 9.57 -13.74 19.85
N ARG A 135 9.38 -13.63 18.52
CA ARG A 135 8.74 -12.47 17.89
C ARG A 135 7.22 -12.46 18.08
N ALA A 136 6.62 -13.63 18.29
CA ALA A 136 5.18 -13.80 18.49
C ALA A 136 4.75 -13.83 19.97
N CYS A 137 5.67 -14.09 20.89
CA CYS A 137 5.38 -14.21 22.32
C CYS A 137 4.93 -12.90 22.97
N ALA A 138 3.93 -13.00 23.84
CA ALA A 138 3.58 -11.92 24.77
C ALA A 138 4.61 -11.81 25.91
N ALA A 139 4.64 -10.67 26.61
CA ALA A 139 5.61 -10.41 27.69
C ALA A 139 5.57 -11.45 28.83
N GLU A 140 4.39 -12.03 29.10
CA GLU A 140 4.16 -13.04 30.14
C GLU A 140 4.76 -14.41 29.76
N GLU A 141 4.72 -14.75 28.47
CA GLU A 141 5.19 -16.02 27.91
C GLU A 141 6.70 -16.01 27.62
N LEU A 142 7.28 -14.81 27.44
CA LEU A 142 8.69 -14.62 27.07
C LEU A 142 9.66 -15.31 28.04
N ARG A 143 9.37 -15.31 29.34
CA ARG A 143 10.21 -15.98 30.35
C ARG A 143 10.14 -17.50 30.24
N GLN A 144 8.97 -18.05 29.90
CA GLN A 144 8.79 -19.48 29.73
C GLN A 144 9.51 -19.98 28.48
N VAL A 145 9.40 -19.23 27.38
CA VAL A 145 10.12 -19.54 26.14
C VAL A 145 11.63 -19.38 26.33
N HIS A 146 12.09 -18.35 27.05
CA HIS A 146 13.50 -18.22 27.41
C HIS A 146 14.01 -19.39 28.28
N ALA A 147 13.23 -19.84 29.27
CA ALA A 147 13.59 -21.02 30.06
C ALA A 147 13.72 -22.28 29.19
N HIS A 148 12.85 -22.43 28.19
CA HIS A 148 12.91 -23.53 27.24
C HIS A 148 14.19 -23.46 26.37
N VAL A 149 14.53 -22.28 25.82
CA VAL A 149 15.77 -22.02 25.07
C VAL A 149 17.02 -22.43 25.88
N VAL A 150 17.03 -22.13 27.18
CA VAL A 150 18.13 -22.51 28.07
C VAL A 150 18.17 -24.02 28.28
N LYS A 151 17.02 -24.65 28.54
CA LYS A 151 16.91 -26.10 28.80
C LYS A 151 17.29 -26.94 27.58
N THR A 152 16.99 -26.46 26.38
CA THR A 152 17.31 -27.14 25.12
C THR A 152 18.71 -26.83 24.59
N GLY A 153 19.47 -25.96 25.27
CA GLY A 153 20.87 -25.66 24.94
C GLY A 153 21.07 -24.61 23.84
N PHE A 154 20.00 -24.00 23.33
CA PHE A 154 20.08 -22.96 22.29
C PHE A 154 20.35 -21.55 22.83
N ALA A 155 20.50 -21.38 24.15
CA ALA A 155 20.89 -20.09 24.74
C ALA A 155 22.30 -19.62 24.30
N SER A 156 23.15 -20.53 23.81
CA SER A 156 24.47 -20.23 23.26
C SER A 156 24.43 -19.83 21.78
N ASP A 157 23.31 -20.06 21.08
CA ASP A 157 23.13 -19.66 19.69
C ASP A 157 22.91 -18.15 19.58
N VAL A 158 23.66 -17.51 18.67
CA VAL A 158 23.71 -16.05 18.54
C VAL A 158 22.39 -15.51 17.98
N TYR A 159 21.74 -16.23 17.05
CA TYR A 159 20.48 -15.79 16.46
C TYR A 159 19.33 -15.84 17.47
N THR A 160 19.26 -16.93 18.23
CA THR A 160 18.27 -17.11 19.30
C THR A 160 18.48 -16.08 20.43
N ALA A 161 19.73 -15.84 20.83
CA ALA A 161 20.07 -14.85 21.84
C ALA A 161 19.77 -13.41 21.38
N ASN A 162 20.05 -13.05 20.12
CA ASN A 162 19.67 -11.75 19.55
C ASN A 162 18.16 -11.54 19.56
N SER A 163 17.39 -12.58 19.23
CA SER A 163 15.93 -12.55 19.27
C SER A 163 15.41 -12.35 20.69
N LEU A 164 16.04 -12.99 21.69
CA LEU A 164 15.73 -12.79 23.11
C LEU A 164 16.02 -11.35 23.56
N ILE A 165 17.18 -10.80 23.20
CA ILE A 165 17.55 -9.41 23.52
C ILE A 165 16.49 -8.45 22.97
N HIS A 166 16.10 -8.62 21.70
CA HIS A 166 15.10 -7.76 21.08
C HIS A 166 13.72 -7.88 21.76
N ALA A 167 13.28 -9.09 22.09
CA ALA A 167 12.01 -9.32 22.78
C ALA A 167 12.00 -8.74 24.20
N TYR A 168 13.08 -8.88 24.95
CA TYR A 168 13.22 -8.26 26.28
C TYR A 168 13.33 -6.73 26.20
N ALA A 169 14.05 -6.18 25.22
CA ALA A 169 14.17 -4.74 25.02
C ALA A 169 12.83 -4.05 24.72
N LYS A 170 11.92 -4.74 24.03
CA LYS A 170 10.59 -4.22 23.66
C LYS A 170 9.52 -4.43 24.74
N SER A 171 9.74 -5.33 25.70
CA SER A 171 8.73 -5.68 26.71
C SER A 171 8.84 -4.81 27.96
N ASN A 172 7.85 -3.95 28.19
CA ASN A 172 7.81 -3.06 29.35
C ASN A 172 7.53 -3.78 30.69
N GLY A 173 6.99 -5.01 30.67
CA GLY A 173 6.55 -5.75 31.87
C GLY A 173 7.43 -6.93 32.31
N ALA A 174 8.38 -7.40 31.50
CA ALA A 174 9.12 -8.65 31.74
C ALA A 174 10.52 -8.47 32.37
N GLY A 175 10.84 -7.28 32.89
CA GLY A 175 12.17 -6.89 33.37
C GLY A 175 12.97 -6.00 32.40
N GLY A 176 12.40 -5.73 31.23
CA GLY A 176 12.84 -4.71 30.27
C GLY A 176 14.32 -4.84 29.87
N PRO A 177 15.04 -3.72 29.70
CA PRO A 177 16.44 -3.74 29.26
C PRO A 177 17.39 -4.41 30.26
N ALA A 178 17.00 -4.62 31.53
CA ALA A 178 17.84 -5.33 32.50
C ALA A 178 17.92 -6.84 32.19
N CYS A 179 16.80 -7.46 31.83
CA CYS A 179 16.80 -8.86 31.39
C CYS A 179 17.50 -9.03 30.04
N ALA A 180 17.30 -8.08 29.11
CA ALA A 180 18.06 -8.05 27.85
C ALA A 180 19.57 -8.00 28.12
N ARG A 181 20.01 -7.18 29.10
CA ARG A 181 21.41 -7.10 29.50
C ARG A 181 21.95 -8.41 30.06
N GLN A 182 21.17 -9.11 30.89
CA GLN A 182 21.58 -10.42 31.42
C GLN A 182 21.76 -11.47 30.32
N VAL A 183 20.88 -11.48 29.31
CA VAL A 183 21.04 -12.37 28.14
C VAL A 183 22.32 -12.01 27.41
N PHE A 184 22.52 -10.72 27.12
CA PHE A 184 23.71 -10.21 26.43
C PHE A 184 25.03 -10.54 27.16
N ASP A 185 25.08 -10.39 28.47
CA ASP A 185 26.27 -10.66 29.28
C ASP A 185 26.63 -12.16 29.34
N ARG A 186 25.63 -13.05 29.17
CA ARG A 186 25.82 -14.51 29.16
C ARG A 186 26.15 -15.09 27.78
N MET A 187 26.05 -14.30 26.71
CA MET A 187 26.38 -14.77 25.36
C MET A 187 27.87 -15.12 25.24
N PRO A 188 28.23 -16.34 24.78
CA PRO A 188 29.62 -16.75 24.60
C PRO A 188 30.28 -16.03 23.43
N ARG A 189 29.51 -15.69 22.39
CA ARG A 189 29.96 -14.89 21.23
C ARG A 189 28.92 -13.82 20.95
N ARG A 190 29.39 -12.59 20.74
CA ARG A 190 28.55 -11.43 20.43
C ARG A 190 28.90 -10.94 19.04
N ASP A 191 27.90 -10.85 18.18
CA ASP A 191 28.02 -10.25 16.85
C ASP A 191 27.51 -8.81 16.85
N VAL A 192 27.67 -8.12 15.73
CA VAL A 192 27.25 -6.71 15.59
C VAL A 192 25.75 -6.52 15.87
N VAL A 193 24.92 -7.52 15.52
CA VAL A 193 23.48 -7.50 15.77
C VAL A 193 23.17 -7.58 17.27
N SER A 194 23.94 -8.36 18.04
CA SER A 194 23.84 -8.45 19.50
C SER A 194 24.00 -7.07 20.14
N TRP A 195 25.06 -6.35 19.75
CA TRP A 195 25.38 -5.02 20.27
C TRP A 195 24.32 -3.99 19.86
N ASN A 196 23.94 -3.95 18.57
CA ASN A 196 22.96 -2.99 18.07
C ASN A 196 21.58 -3.16 18.70
N SER A 197 21.15 -4.42 18.89
CA SER A 197 19.87 -4.72 19.55
C SER A 197 19.85 -4.22 20.99
N MET A 198 20.97 -4.37 21.70
CA MET A 198 21.10 -3.89 23.08
C MET A 198 21.18 -2.36 23.16
N LEU A 199 21.92 -1.71 22.26
CA LEU A 199 21.98 -0.24 22.15
C LEU A 199 20.59 0.36 21.89
N SER A 200 19.87 -0.18 20.91
CA SER A 200 18.51 0.26 20.58
C SER A 200 17.55 0.06 21.76
N GLY A 201 17.70 -1.05 22.50
CA GLY A 201 16.93 -1.30 23.72
C GLY A 201 17.18 -0.28 24.84
N TYR A 202 18.43 0.13 25.06
CA TYR A 202 18.73 1.17 26.05
C TYR A 202 18.24 2.56 25.62
N VAL A 203 18.39 2.92 24.34
CA VAL A 203 17.91 4.19 23.80
C VAL A 203 16.38 4.29 23.92
N SER A 204 15.65 3.24 23.52
CA SER A 204 14.18 3.21 23.60
C SER A 204 13.66 3.28 25.04
N ALA A 205 14.46 2.84 26.01
CA ALA A 205 14.15 2.92 27.43
C ALA A 205 14.62 4.24 28.09
N GLY A 206 15.14 5.19 27.32
CA GLY A 206 15.66 6.48 27.81
C GLY A 206 16.96 6.38 28.62
N LYS A 207 17.64 5.23 28.64
CA LYS A 207 18.85 4.98 29.43
C LYS A 207 20.12 5.30 28.64
N ILE A 208 20.28 6.56 28.22
CA ILE A 208 21.37 6.96 27.31
C ILE A 208 22.76 6.77 27.90
N GLY A 209 22.96 7.02 29.20
CA GLY A 209 24.26 6.78 29.86
C GLY A 209 24.72 5.31 29.71
N ALA A 210 23.81 4.36 29.94
CA ALA A 210 24.10 2.94 29.76
C ALA A 210 24.29 2.54 28.29
N ALA A 211 23.56 3.17 27.36
CA ALA A 211 23.78 3.00 25.93
C ALA A 211 25.18 3.48 25.53
N ARG A 212 25.63 4.59 26.11
CA ARG A 212 26.94 5.18 25.82
C ARG A 212 28.08 4.31 26.33
N GLU A 213 28.00 3.87 27.58
CA GLU A 213 28.98 2.94 28.16
C GLU A 213 29.08 1.65 27.34
N LEU A 214 27.94 1.13 26.87
CA LEU A 214 27.92 -0.07 26.03
C LEU A 214 28.54 0.18 24.66
N PHE A 215 28.31 1.34 24.06
CA PHE A 215 28.90 1.72 22.77
C PHE A 215 30.42 1.86 22.89
N ASP A 216 30.91 2.47 23.97
CA ASP A 216 32.35 2.62 24.20
C ASP A 216 33.03 1.28 24.49
N ALA A 217 32.33 0.34 25.14
CA ALA A 217 32.79 -1.05 25.33
C ALA A 217 32.73 -1.91 24.06
N MET A 218 31.96 -1.51 23.04
CA MET A 218 31.84 -2.24 21.79
C MET A 218 33.19 -2.22 21.04
N PRO A 219 33.71 -3.38 20.57
CA PRO A 219 34.97 -3.44 19.82
C PRO A 219 34.94 -2.50 18.63
N ALA A 220 36.01 -1.71 18.44
CA ALA A 220 36.07 -0.70 17.37
C ALA A 220 35.80 -1.30 15.98
N ALA A 221 36.32 -2.50 15.70
CA ALA A 221 36.11 -3.23 14.45
C ALA A 221 34.66 -3.70 14.22
N ALA A 222 33.84 -3.77 15.27
CA ALA A 222 32.45 -4.18 15.19
C ALA A 222 31.48 -3.01 15.00
N ARG A 223 31.92 -1.76 15.27
CA ARG A 223 31.07 -0.57 15.17
C ARG A 223 30.73 -0.29 13.71
N ASN A 224 29.45 -0.34 13.37
CA ASN A 224 28.93 -0.09 12.03
C ASN A 224 27.99 1.11 12.00
N LEU A 225 27.53 1.51 10.81
CA LEU A 225 26.59 2.63 10.62
C LEU A 225 25.42 2.61 11.61
N VAL A 226 24.75 1.46 11.76
CA VAL A 226 23.61 1.29 12.66
C VAL A 226 23.97 1.59 14.12
N SER A 227 25.12 1.11 14.60
CA SER A 227 25.58 1.37 15.98
C SER A 227 25.78 2.87 16.24
N TRP A 228 26.38 3.59 15.29
CA TRP A 228 26.59 5.04 15.39
C TRP A 228 25.28 5.81 15.32
N THR A 229 24.44 5.53 14.31
CA THR A 229 23.14 6.19 14.12
C THR A 229 22.26 6.05 15.36
N THR A 230 22.22 4.86 15.97
CA THR A 230 21.39 4.59 17.15
C THR A 230 21.78 5.46 18.34
N VAL A 231 23.08 5.60 18.62
CA VAL A 231 23.54 6.40 19.77
C VAL A 231 23.45 7.91 19.48
N ILE A 232 23.75 8.35 18.25
CA ILE A 232 23.56 9.75 17.83
C ILE A 232 22.10 10.18 18.02
N HIS A 233 21.17 9.35 17.54
CA HIS A 233 19.74 9.59 17.68
C HIS A 233 19.30 9.65 19.15
N GLY A 234 19.71 8.67 19.96
CA GLY A 234 19.39 8.65 21.39
C GLY A 234 19.92 9.87 22.15
N CYS A 235 21.14 10.32 21.85
CA CYS A 235 21.71 11.55 22.43
C CYS A 235 20.94 12.81 21.99
N ALA A 236 20.54 12.90 20.71
CA ALA A 236 19.79 14.04 20.19
C ALA A 236 18.39 14.16 20.82
N GLU A 237 17.66 13.05 20.98
CA GLU A 237 16.33 13.04 21.59
C GLU A 237 16.36 13.30 23.10
N SER A 238 17.44 12.90 23.77
CA SER A 238 17.58 13.06 25.22
C SER A 238 18.17 14.41 25.65
N GLY A 239 18.25 15.38 24.72
CA GLY A 239 18.74 16.72 25.01
C GLY A 239 20.25 16.80 25.27
N LEU A 240 21.04 15.87 24.71
CA LEU A 240 22.51 15.86 24.77
C LEU A 240 23.15 16.19 23.41
N PRO A 241 22.89 17.38 22.83
CA PRO A 241 23.24 17.66 21.44
C PRO A 241 24.75 17.76 21.19
N ARG A 242 25.55 18.16 22.19
CA ARG A 242 27.02 18.21 22.07
C ARG A 242 27.59 16.82 21.87
N GLU A 243 27.05 15.86 22.60
CA GLU A 243 27.48 14.47 22.50
C GLU A 243 27.02 13.84 21.18
N ALA A 244 25.80 14.14 20.74
CA ALA A 244 25.30 13.70 19.44
C ALA A 244 26.19 14.17 18.28
N LEU A 245 26.61 15.44 18.27
CA LEU A 245 27.52 15.96 17.24
C LEU A 245 28.95 15.42 17.37
N ALA A 246 29.45 15.21 18.59
CA ALA A 246 30.75 14.58 18.81
C ALA A 246 30.77 13.13 18.28
N LEU A 247 29.68 12.37 18.50
CA LEU A 247 29.50 11.03 17.96
C LEU A 247 29.38 11.05 16.43
N PHE A 248 28.63 11.99 15.86
CA PHE A 248 28.55 12.16 14.41
C PHE A 248 29.91 12.44 13.78
N ARG A 249 30.74 13.29 14.41
CA ARG A 249 32.12 13.52 13.97
C ARG A 249 32.98 12.26 14.11
N GLY A 250 32.83 11.51 15.19
CA GLY A 250 33.52 10.23 15.39
C GLY A 250 33.19 9.21 14.30
N MET A 251 31.92 9.14 13.90
CA MET A 251 31.45 8.29 12.79
C MET A 251 32.12 8.66 11.46
N GLN A 252 32.26 9.96 11.17
CA GLN A 252 32.95 10.45 9.97
C GLN A 252 34.44 10.10 9.98
N LEU A 253 35.11 10.26 11.13
CA LEU A 253 36.52 9.90 11.30
C LEU A 253 36.77 8.39 11.18
N ALA A 254 35.77 7.58 11.51
CA ALA A 254 35.78 6.13 11.28
C ALA A 254 35.60 5.75 9.80
N GLY A 255 35.44 6.71 8.89
CA GLY A 255 35.29 6.47 7.45
C GLY A 255 33.90 5.96 7.04
N LEU A 256 32.91 6.02 7.93
CA LEU A 256 31.54 5.60 7.63
C LEU A 256 30.79 6.71 6.91
N ARG A 257 30.04 6.35 5.86
CA ARG A 257 29.16 7.26 5.13
C ARG A 257 27.83 7.44 5.88
N PRO A 258 27.46 8.68 6.29
CA PRO A 258 26.14 8.96 6.85
C PRO A 258 25.01 8.67 5.87
N ASP A 259 23.91 8.16 6.42
CA ASP A 259 22.61 7.96 5.77
C ASP A 259 21.58 9.03 6.21
N ALA A 260 20.38 9.03 5.62
CA ALA A 260 19.35 10.02 5.93
C ALA A 260 19.00 10.06 7.43
N ALA A 261 18.96 8.91 8.11
CA ALA A 261 18.62 8.82 9.53
C ALA A 261 19.71 9.44 10.44
N SER A 262 20.98 9.10 10.20
CA SER A 262 22.11 9.71 10.94
C SER A 262 22.23 11.21 10.69
N LEU A 263 21.98 11.66 9.46
CA LEU A 263 21.98 13.08 9.10
C LEU A 263 20.84 13.84 9.78
N ALA A 264 19.63 13.29 9.81
CA ALA A 264 18.50 13.89 10.51
C ALA A 264 18.76 14.01 12.03
N ALA A 265 19.34 12.97 12.64
CA ALA A 265 19.72 13.00 14.06
C ALA A 265 20.81 14.05 14.35
N ALA A 266 21.82 14.15 13.48
CA ALA A 266 22.86 15.17 13.59
C ALA A 266 22.30 16.59 13.41
N LEU A 267 21.41 16.80 12.44
CA LEU A 267 20.73 18.08 12.21
C LEU A 267 19.89 18.52 13.42
N SER A 268 19.20 17.59 14.09
CA SER A 268 18.51 17.87 15.36
C SER A 268 19.50 18.37 16.43
N GLY A 269 20.67 17.73 16.55
CA GLY A 269 21.75 18.20 17.42
C GLY A 269 22.25 19.59 17.05
N CYS A 270 22.42 19.88 15.76
CA CYS A 270 22.78 21.21 15.27
C CYS A 270 21.73 22.26 15.64
N ALA A 271 20.45 21.93 15.46
CA ALA A 271 19.32 22.81 15.75
C ALA A 271 19.27 23.19 17.24
N GLN A 272 19.51 22.24 18.14
CA GLN A 272 19.53 22.47 19.59
C GLN A 272 20.72 23.33 20.04
N LEU A 273 21.84 23.28 19.32
CA LEU A 273 23.06 24.04 19.65
C LEU A 273 23.22 25.35 18.88
N GLY A 274 22.39 25.61 17.88
CA GLY A 274 22.62 26.70 16.93
C GLY A 274 23.88 26.48 16.08
N ALA A 275 24.27 25.23 15.81
CA ALA A 275 25.50 24.90 15.08
C ALA A 275 25.30 25.03 13.56
N LEU A 276 25.16 26.27 13.09
CA LEU A 276 24.79 26.59 11.70
C LEU A 276 25.77 26.02 10.67
N GLU A 277 27.07 26.24 10.84
CA GLU A 277 28.09 25.79 9.88
C GLU A 277 28.06 24.27 9.69
N GLN A 278 27.85 23.54 10.77
CA GLN A 278 27.76 22.08 10.74
C GLN A 278 26.48 21.62 10.02
N GLY A 279 25.37 22.33 10.22
CA GLY A 279 24.11 22.08 9.51
C GLY A 279 24.19 22.40 8.02
N GLN A 280 24.86 23.49 7.63
CA GLN A 280 25.14 23.83 6.24
C GLN A 280 26.00 22.75 5.56
N TRP A 281 27.04 22.27 6.25
CA TRP A 281 27.87 21.16 5.77
C TRP A 281 27.02 19.91 5.52
N ILE A 282 26.10 19.56 6.44
CA ILE A 282 25.18 18.43 6.26
C ILE A 282 24.28 18.64 5.04
N GLY A 283 23.70 19.83 4.87
CA GLY A 283 22.89 20.16 3.69
C GLY A 283 23.67 19.97 2.38
N ALA A 284 24.89 20.49 2.29
CA ALA A 284 25.76 20.33 1.13
C ALA A 284 26.18 18.86 0.90
N TYR A 285 26.38 18.09 1.98
CA TYR A 285 26.68 16.66 1.91
C TYR A 285 25.51 15.86 1.32
N VAL A 286 24.28 16.14 1.73
CA VAL A 286 23.06 15.50 1.20
C VAL A 286 22.96 15.70 -0.32
N GLU A 287 23.19 16.91 -0.79
CA GLU A 287 23.16 17.25 -2.22
C GLU A 287 24.29 16.56 -3.00
N ARG A 288 25.53 16.64 -2.50
CA ARG A 288 26.71 16.10 -3.18
C ARG A 288 26.66 14.59 -3.33
N GLU A 289 26.21 13.88 -2.30
CA GLU A 289 26.15 12.41 -2.32
C GLU A 289 24.83 11.88 -2.90
N GLY A 290 23.90 12.75 -3.30
CA GLY A 290 22.62 12.37 -3.89
C GLY A 290 21.72 11.58 -2.92
N ILE A 291 21.74 11.92 -1.63
CA ILE A 291 20.94 11.22 -0.63
C ILE A 291 19.46 11.58 -0.83
N ALA A 292 18.61 10.56 -0.93
CA ALA A 292 17.17 10.75 -1.09
C ALA A 292 16.61 11.54 0.10
N VAL A 293 16.08 12.73 -0.19
CA VAL A 293 15.53 13.61 0.83
C VAL A 293 14.10 13.17 1.15
N ASP A 294 13.94 12.43 2.24
CA ASP A 294 12.64 12.05 2.78
C ASP A 294 12.02 13.17 3.64
N PRO A 295 10.72 13.11 3.97
CA PRO A 295 10.07 14.13 4.79
C PRO A 295 10.74 14.36 6.15
N THR A 296 11.32 13.33 6.76
CA THR A 296 12.01 13.43 8.05
C THR A 296 13.26 14.31 7.93
N LEU A 297 14.04 14.10 6.86
CA LEU A 297 15.24 14.88 6.58
C LEU A 297 14.90 16.33 6.20
N VAL A 298 13.81 16.57 5.46
CA VAL A 298 13.31 17.93 5.18
C VAL A 298 12.96 18.65 6.48
N CYS A 299 12.18 18.03 7.35
CA CYS A 299 11.81 18.62 8.64
C CYS A 299 13.04 18.93 9.50
N ALA A 300 14.01 18.01 9.55
CA ALA A 300 15.25 18.21 10.30
C ALA A 300 16.10 19.37 9.75
N LEU A 301 16.20 19.51 8.42
CA LEU A 301 16.91 20.63 7.79
C LEU A 301 16.19 21.96 8.06
N VAL A 302 14.86 22.00 7.95
CA VAL A 302 14.05 23.20 8.23
C VAL A 302 14.17 23.60 9.69
N ASP A 303 14.04 22.65 10.63
CA ASP A 303 14.18 22.91 12.08
C ASP A 303 15.58 23.45 12.42
N MET A 304 16.62 22.85 11.82
CA MET A 304 18.00 23.29 11.99
C MET A 304 18.20 24.73 11.50
N TYR A 305 17.88 25.02 10.25
CA TYR A 305 18.06 26.38 9.71
C TYR A 305 17.23 27.41 10.47
N SER A 306 16.00 27.06 10.87
CA SER A 306 15.12 27.94 11.64
C SER A 306 15.69 28.25 13.03
N LYS A 307 16.13 27.25 13.79
CA LYS A 307 16.69 27.44 15.14
C LYS A 307 18.10 28.05 15.13
N CYS A 308 18.84 27.89 14.04
CA CYS A 308 20.14 28.54 13.84
C CYS A 308 20.04 30.00 13.36
N GLY A 309 18.82 30.54 13.16
CA GLY A 309 18.61 31.93 12.74
C GLY A 309 18.74 32.19 11.24
N GLU A 310 19.01 31.16 10.43
CA GLU A 310 19.07 31.23 8.97
C GLU A 310 17.71 30.90 8.35
N VAL A 311 16.72 31.74 8.67
CA VAL A 311 15.33 31.53 8.27
C VAL A 311 15.19 31.52 6.74
N ASP A 312 15.96 32.33 6.01
CA ASP A 312 15.94 32.36 4.55
C ASP A 312 16.40 31.02 3.92
N ALA A 313 17.37 30.34 4.53
CA ALA A 313 17.79 29.00 4.09
C ALA A 313 16.73 27.93 4.40
N ALA A 314 16.05 28.02 5.55
CA ALA A 314 14.89 27.19 5.88
C ALA A 314 13.74 27.43 4.89
N ILE A 315 13.52 28.68 4.50
CA ILE A 315 12.52 29.12 3.54
C ILE A 315 12.83 28.56 2.14
N ARG A 316 14.08 28.44 1.69
CA ARG A 316 14.37 27.78 0.39
C ARG A 316 13.94 26.31 0.35
N LEU A 317 14.06 25.56 1.45
CA LEU A 317 13.52 24.20 1.58
C LEU A 317 11.98 24.19 1.66
N ASN A 318 11.39 25.32 2.08
CA ASN A 318 9.96 25.59 2.09
C ASN A 318 9.35 25.65 0.67
N VAL A 319 10.11 25.96 -0.39
CA VAL A 319 9.58 25.94 -1.79
C VAL A 319 8.83 24.63 -2.10
N CYS A 320 9.35 23.49 -1.64
CA CYS A 320 8.70 22.19 -1.80
C CYS A 320 7.38 22.08 -1.03
N VAL A 321 7.33 22.62 0.19
CA VAL A 321 6.14 22.63 1.05
C VAL A 321 5.07 23.57 0.47
N TRP A 322 5.44 24.78 0.04
CA TRP A 322 4.53 25.72 -0.64
C TRP A 322 3.98 25.10 -1.92
N THR A 323 4.84 24.46 -2.72
CA THR A 323 4.42 23.76 -3.95
C THR A 323 3.42 22.64 -3.65
N ALA A 324 3.65 21.86 -2.58
CA ALA A 324 2.72 20.81 -2.15
C ALA A 324 1.38 21.39 -1.65
N MET A 325 1.40 22.51 -0.94
CA MET A 325 0.22 23.22 -0.47
C MET A 325 -0.59 23.82 -1.62
N ILE A 326 0.06 24.53 -2.55
CA ILE A 326 -0.56 25.08 -3.77
C ILE A 326 -1.22 23.95 -4.57
N HIS A 327 -0.52 22.83 -4.78
CA HIS A 327 -1.08 21.67 -5.46
C HIS A 327 -2.28 21.08 -4.69
N GLY A 328 -2.15 20.93 -3.37
CA GLY A 328 -3.19 20.42 -2.48
C GLY A 328 -4.46 21.26 -2.53
N LEU A 329 -4.35 22.58 -2.43
CA LEU A 329 -5.48 23.52 -2.56
C LEU A 329 -6.11 23.43 -3.96
N GLY A 330 -5.28 23.38 -5.00
CA GLY A 330 -5.74 23.25 -6.38
C GLY A 330 -6.55 21.97 -6.65
N VAL A 331 -6.10 20.80 -6.18
CA VAL A 331 -6.85 19.55 -6.33
C VAL A 331 -8.11 19.49 -5.47
N ASN A 332 -8.28 20.38 -4.50
CA ASN A 332 -9.50 20.47 -3.69
C ASN A 332 -10.51 21.51 -4.22
N GLY A 333 -10.21 22.17 -5.34
CA GLY A 333 -11.07 23.21 -5.93
C GLY A 333 -10.91 24.59 -5.29
N ARG A 334 -9.88 24.79 -4.45
CA ARG A 334 -9.58 26.07 -3.77
C ARG A 334 -8.56 26.86 -4.59
N GLY A 335 -8.90 27.15 -5.85
CA GLY A 335 -7.96 27.74 -6.81
C GLY A 335 -7.45 29.12 -6.43
N LEU A 336 -8.33 30.00 -5.93
CA LEU A 336 -7.94 31.36 -5.53
C LEU A 336 -6.91 31.32 -4.39
N GLU A 337 -7.16 30.55 -3.34
CA GLU A 337 -6.20 30.40 -2.24
C GLU A 337 -4.87 29.76 -2.68
N ALA A 338 -4.91 28.88 -3.68
CA ALA A 338 -3.69 28.33 -4.26
C ALA A 338 -2.88 29.40 -5.01
N LEU A 339 -3.55 30.36 -5.66
CA LEU A 339 -2.92 31.50 -6.32
C LEU A 339 -2.44 32.54 -5.33
N ASP A 340 -3.20 32.82 -4.27
CA ASP A 340 -2.78 33.71 -3.18
C ASP A 340 -1.44 33.22 -2.59
N LEU A 341 -1.32 31.91 -2.30
CA LEU A 341 -0.05 31.32 -1.84
C LEU A 341 1.05 31.40 -2.92
N PHE A 342 0.72 31.26 -4.20
CA PHE A 342 1.69 31.38 -5.28
C PHE A 342 2.22 32.81 -5.41
N GLU A 343 1.37 33.82 -5.23
CA GLU A 343 1.72 35.25 -5.30
C GLU A 343 2.42 35.77 -4.04
N GLU A 344 2.10 35.19 -2.87
CA GLU A 344 2.79 35.49 -1.61
C GLU A 344 4.23 34.93 -1.60
N MET A 345 4.48 33.86 -2.36
CA MET A 345 5.78 33.18 -2.40
C MET A 345 6.94 34.15 -2.77
N PRO A 346 6.88 34.94 -3.88
CA PRO A 346 7.87 35.99 -4.15
C PRO A 346 8.02 37.05 -3.05
N GLN A 347 6.94 37.42 -2.37
CA GLN A 347 6.96 38.43 -1.30
C GLN A 347 7.76 37.93 -0.08
N ARG A 348 7.85 36.61 0.09
CA ARG A 348 8.61 35.91 1.13
C ARG A 348 10.05 35.56 0.69
N GLY A 349 10.53 36.10 -0.43
CA GLY A 349 11.85 35.80 -0.97
C GLY A 349 11.97 34.43 -1.64
N LEU A 350 10.83 33.77 -1.93
CA LEU A 350 10.80 32.48 -2.61
C LEU A 350 10.48 32.63 -4.08
N HIS A 351 11.25 31.98 -4.94
CA HIS A 351 10.98 31.96 -6.37
C HIS A 351 10.24 30.67 -6.76
N PRO A 352 9.02 30.78 -7.33
CA PRO A 352 8.31 29.64 -7.88
C PRO A 352 9.16 28.92 -8.93
N ASN A 353 9.20 27.59 -8.86
CA ASN A 353 9.89 26.77 -9.86
C ASN A 353 8.87 26.16 -10.85
N ARG A 354 9.38 25.39 -11.81
CA ARG A 354 8.57 24.72 -12.85
C ARG A 354 7.43 23.85 -12.26
N ILE A 355 7.67 23.22 -11.11
CA ILE A 355 6.69 22.35 -10.43
C ILE A 355 5.63 23.21 -9.72
N THR A 356 6.04 24.29 -9.05
CA THR A 356 5.13 25.27 -8.43
C THR A 356 4.17 25.87 -9.47
N LEU A 357 4.68 26.23 -10.64
CA LEU A 357 3.86 26.74 -11.74
C LEU A 357 2.85 25.71 -12.26
N THR A 358 3.27 24.44 -12.38
CA THR A 358 2.37 23.34 -12.75
C THR A 358 1.23 23.20 -11.74
N ALA A 359 1.54 23.30 -10.45
CA ALA A 359 0.56 23.25 -9.37
C ALA A 359 -0.44 24.42 -9.46
N ALA A 360 0.04 25.65 -9.68
CA ALA A 360 -0.81 26.83 -9.85
C ALA A 360 -1.72 26.73 -11.09
N LEU A 361 -1.19 26.27 -12.24
CA LEU A 361 -1.98 26.06 -13.46
C LEU A 361 -3.03 24.96 -13.29
N THR A 362 -2.71 23.88 -12.59
CA THR A 362 -3.69 22.84 -12.25
C THR A 362 -4.77 23.39 -11.32
N ALA A 363 -4.43 24.25 -10.36
CA ALA A 363 -5.38 24.93 -9.49
C ALA A 363 -6.35 25.84 -10.28
N CYS A 364 -5.81 26.61 -11.24
CA CYS A 364 -6.61 27.40 -12.18
C CYS A 364 -7.57 26.52 -12.98
N GLY A 365 -7.04 25.42 -13.54
CA GLY A 365 -7.82 24.48 -14.34
C GLY A 365 -8.92 23.77 -13.58
N HIS A 366 -8.71 23.48 -12.29
CA HIS A 366 -9.74 22.85 -11.44
C HIS A 366 -10.83 23.82 -10.98
N SER A 367 -10.54 25.12 -10.95
CA SER A 367 -11.42 26.15 -10.38
C SER A 367 -11.99 27.12 -11.43
N GLY A 368 -11.64 26.97 -12.71
CA GLY A 368 -12.15 27.78 -13.81
C GLY A 368 -11.53 29.17 -13.93
N LEU A 369 -10.35 29.37 -13.34
CA LEU A 369 -9.63 30.66 -13.30
C LEU A 369 -8.79 30.85 -14.57
N VAL A 370 -9.48 31.05 -15.70
CA VAL A 370 -8.86 31.10 -17.03
C VAL A 370 -8.09 32.41 -17.24
N ALA A 371 -8.63 33.53 -16.73
CA ALA A 371 -7.99 34.84 -16.84
C ALA A 371 -6.68 34.89 -16.05
N GLU A 372 -6.68 34.29 -14.86
CA GLU A 372 -5.55 34.21 -13.93
C GLU A 372 -4.50 33.19 -14.40
N GLY A 373 -4.93 32.12 -15.07
CA GLY A 373 -4.02 31.16 -15.71
C GLY A 373 -3.40 31.63 -17.02
N GLY A 374 -3.98 32.66 -17.65
CA GLY A 374 -3.57 33.21 -18.95
C GLY A 374 -2.13 33.74 -18.99
N PRO A 375 -1.69 34.59 -18.03
CA PRO A 375 -0.31 35.10 -17.97
C PRO A 375 0.77 34.01 -17.92
N PHE A 376 0.47 32.85 -17.33
CA PHE A 376 1.39 31.72 -17.25
C PHE A 376 1.59 30.99 -18.60
N SER A 377 0.73 31.23 -19.59
CA SER A 377 0.75 30.55 -20.90
C SER A 377 1.95 30.90 -21.78
N GLY A 378 2.57 32.07 -21.56
CA GLY A 378 3.70 32.56 -22.37
C GLY A 378 5.09 32.19 -21.85
N GLY A 379 5.20 31.76 -20.59
CA GLY A 379 6.49 31.67 -19.90
C GLY A 379 7.28 30.37 -20.11
N TRP A 380 6.60 29.24 -20.33
CA TRP A 380 7.24 27.93 -20.16
C TRP A 380 6.65 26.87 -21.11
N LYS A 381 7.39 26.53 -22.16
CA LYS A 381 7.00 25.59 -23.25
C LYS A 381 6.73 24.14 -22.79
N ASP A 382 6.92 23.82 -21.51
CA ASP A 382 6.78 22.45 -20.99
C ASP A 382 5.37 22.13 -20.45
N HIS A 383 4.46 23.12 -20.35
CA HIS A 383 3.17 22.97 -19.63
C HIS A 383 1.92 22.92 -20.52
N TYR A 384 2.06 22.51 -21.78
CA TYR A 384 0.93 22.43 -22.72
C TYR A 384 -0.26 21.60 -22.19
N GLY A 385 -0.01 20.54 -21.41
CA GLY A 385 -1.08 19.72 -20.83
C GLY A 385 -2.01 20.50 -19.90
N CYS A 386 -1.44 21.29 -18.98
CA CYS A 386 -2.23 22.11 -18.05
C CYS A 386 -2.96 23.24 -18.78
N MET A 387 -2.33 23.84 -19.80
CA MET A 387 -2.94 24.90 -20.60
C MET A 387 -4.10 24.40 -21.46
N VAL A 388 -3.93 23.27 -22.15
CA VAL A 388 -5.01 22.65 -22.93
C VAL A 388 -6.16 22.22 -22.03
N HIS A 389 -5.84 21.73 -20.82
CA HIS A 389 -6.85 21.43 -19.82
C HIS A 389 -7.61 22.69 -19.35
N LEU A 390 -6.91 23.79 -19.03
CA LEU A 390 -7.54 25.06 -18.64
C LEU A 390 -8.44 25.63 -19.76
N LEU A 391 -7.88 25.83 -20.95
CA LEU A 391 -8.59 26.38 -22.12
C LEU A 391 -9.74 25.48 -22.57
N GLY A 392 -9.53 24.17 -22.56
CA GLY A 392 -10.55 23.19 -22.91
C GLY A 392 -11.76 23.28 -21.98
N ARG A 393 -11.55 23.42 -20.66
CA ARG A 393 -12.66 23.60 -19.71
C ARG A 393 -13.33 24.96 -19.83
N ALA A 394 -12.59 25.99 -20.24
CA ALA A 394 -13.12 27.32 -20.56
C ALA A 394 -14.04 27.37 -21.80
N GLY A 395 -14.05 26.32 -22.62
CA GLY A 395 -14.75 26.31 -23.91
C GLY A 395 -13.95 26.96 -25.05
N LEU A 396 -12.71 27.39 -24.80
CA LEU A 396 -11.79 27.94 -25.79
C LEU A 396 -11.11 26.82 -26.60
N LEU A 397 -11.93 25.99 -27.25
CA LEU A 397 -11.50 24.74 -27.89
C LEU A 397 -10.49 24.95 -29.02
N GLU A 398 -10.65 26.01 -29.82
CA GLU A 398 -9.71 26.32 -30.91
C GLU A 398 -8.34 26.77 -30.39
N GLU A 399 -8.29 27.51 -29.29
CA GLU A 399 -7.03 27.87 -28.64
C GLU A 399 -6.36 26.64 -28.00
N ALA A 400 -7.16 25.80 -27.35
CA ALA A 400 -6.70 24.52 -26.81
C ALA A 400 -6.14 23.61 -27.93
N ARG A 401 -6.79 23.58 -29.10
CA ARG A 401 -6.31 22.84 -30.29
C ARG A 401 -4.97 23.36 -30.79
N LYS A 402 -4.82 24.69 -30.93
CA LYS A 402 -3.55 25.31 -31.33
C LYS A 402 -2.42 24.95 -30.37
N MET A 403 -2.68 24.96 -29.06
CA MET A 403 -1.71 24.56 -28.04
C MET A 403 -1.35 23.07 -28.13
N ALA A 404 -2.34 22.20 -28.35
CA ALA A 404 -2.10 20.76 -28.53
C ALA A 404 -1.23 20.46 -29.76
N GLN A 405 -1.46 21.17 -30.87
CA GLN A 405 -0.66 21.05 -32.09
C GLN A 405 0.78 21.55 -31.88
N ARG A 406 0.96 22.68 -31.20
CA ARG A 406 2.30 23.19 -30.82
C ARG A 406 3.04 22.19 -29.94
N ALA A 407 2.36 21.58 -28.97
CA ALA A 407 2.93 20.55 -28.10
C ALA A 407 3.41 19.32 -28.88
N ALA A 408 2.66 18.93 -29.92
CA ALA A 408 3.02 17.81 -30.80
C ALA A 408 4.22 18.12 -31.70
N GLN A 409 4.46 19.40 -32.02
CA GLN A 409 5.58 19.84 -32.86
C GLN A 409 6.89 20.01 -32.06
N SER A 410 6.81 20.27 -30.75
CA SER A 410 7.97 20.61 -29.91
C SER A 410 8.65 19.43 -29.18
N GLY A 411 8.16 18.19 -29.29
CA GLY A 411 8.72 17.01 -28.61
C GLY A 411 8.71 15.76 -29.48
N GLY A 412 9.85 15.04 -29.52
CA GLY A 412 10.09 13.90 -30.41
C GLY A 412 9.28 12.64 -30.08
N SER A 413 8.85 11.95 -31.15
CA SER A 413 8.26 10.60 -31.19
C SER A 413 7.17 10.31 -30.14
N GLY A 414 5.96 10.84 -30.37
CA GLY A 414 4.74 10.43 -29.68
C GLY A 414 3.99 11.64 -29.14
N GLY A 415 3.14 12.24 -29.99
CA GLY A 415 2.30 13.38 -29.62
C GLY A 415 1.67 13.17 -28.25
N ASN A 416 1.93 14.09 -27.33
CA ASN A 416 1.70 13.93 -25.89
C ASN A 416 0.24 13.47 -25.61
N VAL A 417 0.06 12.16 -25.36
CA VAL A 417 -1.25 11.47 -25.29
C VAL A 417 -2.15 12.06 -24.19
N ILE A 418 -1.53 12.70 -23.20
CA ILE A 418 -2.18 13.42 -22.11
C ILE A 418 -2.86 14.70 -22.64
N VAL A 419 -2.17 15.47 -23.48
CA VAL A 419 -2.65 16.74 -24.05
C VAL A 419 -3.86 16.50 -24.96
N TRP A 420 -3.75 15.53 -25.88
CA TRP A 420 -4.87 15.13 -26.73
C TRP A 420 -6.03 14.53 -25.92
N GLY A 421 -5.73 13.82 -24.82
CA GLY A 421 -6.75 13.32 -23.89
C GLY A 421 -7.56 14.43 -23.20
N ALA A 422 -6.89 15.51 -22.80
CA ALA A 422 -7.54 16.68 -22.24
C ALA A 422 -8.44 17.37 -23.28
N LEU A 423 -7.96 17.54 -24.51
CA LEU A 423 -8.74 18.13 -25.60
C LEU A 423 -9.98 17.30 -25.94
N LEU A 424 -9.85 15.97 -26.09
CA LEU A 424 -10.99 15.07 -26.34
C LEU A 424 -12.07 15.20 -25.26
N SER A 425 -11.63 15.30 -24.00
CA SER A 425 -12.54 15.43 -22.86
C SER A 425 -13.27 16.76 -22.90
N ALA A 426 -12.58 17.85 -23.25
CA ALA A 426 -13.15 19.18 -23.43
C ALA A 426 -14.11 19.25 -24.62
N SER A 427 -13.75 18.71 -25.79
CA SER A 427 -14.62 18.67 -26.97
C SER A 427 -15.93 17.95 -26.68
N ARG A 428 -15.89 16.85 -25.91
CA ARG A 428 -17.09 16.15 -25.45
C ARG A 428 -17.93 16.99 -24.48
N ALA A 429 -17.29 17.67 -23.53
CA ALA A 429 -17.99 18.48 -22.52
C ALA A 429 -18.74 19.67 -23.15
N HIS A 430 -18.19 20.25 -24.21
CA HIS A 430 -18.77 21.39 -24.93
C HIS A 430 -19.55 21.00 -26.20
N GLY A 431 -19.77 19.71 -26.44
CA GLY A 431 -20.56 19.23 -27.59
C GLY A 431 -19.92 19.45 -28.97
N ASN A 432 -18.61 19.69 -29.05
CA ASN A 432 -17.89 19.78 -30.32
C ASN A 432 -17.50 18.37 -30.80
N TRP A 433 -18.47 17.69 -31.44
CA TRP A 433 -18.34 16.29 -31.84
C TRP A 433 -17.31 16.08 -32.96
N GLU A 434 -17.20 17.02 -33.90
CA GLU A 434 -16.23 16.95 -35.01
C GLU A 434 -14.79 16.92 -34.49
N MET A 435 -14.43 17.88 -33.64
CA MET A 435 -13.11 17.92 -33.00
C MET A 435 -12.89 16.69 -32.11
N GLY A 436 -13.91 16.26 -31.36
CA GLY A 436 -13.84 15.06 -30.53
C GLY A 436 -13.56 13.80 -31.35
N LYS A 437 -14.15 13.66 -32.54
CA LYS A 437 -13.93 12.53 -33.43
C LYS A 437 -12.49 12.51 -33.96
N GLU A 438 -12.00 13.64 -34.47
CA GLU A 438 -10.64 13.79 -34.97
C GLU A 438 -9.60 13.45 -33.89
N VAL A 439 -9.72 14.07 -32.71
CA VAL A 439 -8.80 13.85 -31.58
C VAL A 439 -8.87 12.41 -31.07
N GLY A 440 -10.07 11.82 -31.04
CA GLY A 440 -10.25 10.42 -30.64
C GLY A 440 -9.56 9.45 -31.60
N GLN A 441 -9.57 9.72 -32.90
CA GLN A 441 -8.84 8.91 -33.89
C GLN A 441 -7.32 9.06 -33.73
N ILE A 442 -6.82 10.27 -33.52
CA ILE A 442 -5.40 10.53 -33.23
C ILE A 442 -4.95 9.73 -32.00
N LEU A 443 -5.74 9.76 -30.92
CA LEU A 443 -5.44 9.01 -29.69
C LEU A 443 -5.42 7.50 -29.89
N LEU A 444 -6.31 6.95 -30.73
CA LEU A 444 -6.32 5.52 -31.05
C LEU A 444 -5.11 5.08 -31.87
N GLN A 445 -4.55 5.96 -32.69
CA GLN A 445 -3.31 5.70 -33.43
C GLN A 445 -2.09 5.77 -32.51
N LEU A 446 -2.06 6.73 -31.58
CA LEU A 446 -0.94 6.92 -30.64
C LEU A 446 -0.89 5.87 -29.54
N ASP A 447 -2.03 5.46 -28.99
CA ASP A 447 -2.12 4.56 -27.83
C ASP A 447 -3.32 3.59 -27.99
N SER A 448 -3.13 2.61 -28.87
CA SER A 448 -4.14 1.59 -29.17
C SER A 448 -4.34 0.54 -28.07
N GLY A 449 -3.46 0.50 -27.06
CA GLY A 449 -3.57 -0.44 -25.93
C GLY A 449 -4.49 0.06 -24.80
N HIS A 450 -4.80 1.36 -24.76
CA HIS A 450 -5.52 1.95 -23.65
C HIS A 450 -7.05 1.97 -23.88
N GLY A 451 -7.77 1.05 -23.23
CA GLY A 451 -9.23 0.89 -23.37
C GLY A 451 -10.07 2.16 -23.12
N GLY A 452 -9.58 3.09 -22.31
CA GLY A 452 -10.24 4.39 -22.10
C GLY A 452 -10.38 5.24 -23.38
N ARG A 453 -9.50 5.09 -24.37
CA ARG A 453 -9.53 5.86 -25.63
C ARG A 453 -10.72 5.43 -26.49
N TYR A 454 -10.89 4.13 -26.67
CA TYR A 454 -12.05 3.53 -27.33
C TYR A 454 -13.36 3.93 -26.66
N VAL A 455 -13.40 3.86 -25.33
CA VAL A 455 -14.58 4.22 -24.54
C VAL A 455 -14.95 5.69 -24.75
N ASN A 456 -13.97 6.60 -24.73
CA ASN A 456 -14.21 8.04 -24.87
C ASN A 456 -14.60 8.42 -26.31
N LEU A 457 -13.96 7.83 -27.33
CA LEU A 457 -14.36 8.06 -28.74
C LEU A 457 -15.78 7.53 -29.01
N ALA A 458 -16.10 6.32 -28.53
CA ALA A 458 -17.45 5.77 -28.67
C ALA A 458 -18.50 6.66 -27.98
N LYS A 459 -18.16 7.30 -26.85
CA LYS A 459 -19.05 8.28 -26.19
C LYS A 459 -19.25 9.56 -27.00
N VAL A 460 -18.20 10.07 -27.65
CA VAL A 460 -18.31 11.24 -28.54
C VAL A 460 -19.23 10.92 -29.73
N LEU A 461 -19.01 9.78 -30.39
CA LEU A 461 -19.85 9.34 -31.52
C LEU A 461 -21.31 9.10 -31.10
N ALA A 462 -21.53 8.54 -29.92
CA ALA A 462 -22.88 8.36 -29.37
C ALA A 462 -23.56 9.71 -29.06
N GLY A 463 -22.82 10.70 -28.55
CA GLY A 463 -23.31 12.06 -28.29
C GLY A 463 -23.74 12.79 -29.57
N GLU A 464 -23.08 12.51 -30.70
CA GLU A 464 -23.46 12.99 -32.04
C GLU A 464 -24.65 12.22 -32.64
N GLY A 465 -25.12 11.13 -32.00
CA GLY A 465 -26.19 10.27 -32.51
C GLY A 465 -25.72 9.17 -33.48
N ARG A 466 -24.41 8.97 -33.67
CA ARG A 466 -23.82 7.99 -34.61
C ARG A 466 -23.62 6.63 -33.94
N TRP A 467 -24.74 6.02 -33.54
CA TRP A 467 -24.77 4.74 -32.83
C TRP A 467 -24.05 3.58 -33.55
N PRO A 468 -24.16 3.42 -34.89
CA PRO A 468 -23.45 2.33 -35.59
C PRO A 468 -21.93 2.44 -35.49
N GLU A 469 -21.38 3.66 -35.61
CA GLU A 469 -19.94 3.90 -35.50
C GLU A 469 -19.45 3.75 -34.05
N ALA A 470 -20.25 4.19 -33.07
CA ALA A 470 -19.97 3.96 -31.66
C ALA A 470 -19.89 2.46 -31.34
N ALA A 471 -20.81 1.65 -31.90
CA ALA A 471 -20.79 0.20 -31.78
C ALA A 471 -19.56 -0.41 -32.47
N ALA A 472 -19.20 0.07 -33.67
CA ALA A 472 -18.00 -0.39 -34.38
C ALA A 472 -16.71 -0.15 -33.58
N VAL A 473 -16.55 1.01 -32.93
CA VAL A 473 -15.39 1.30 -32.06
C VAL A 473 -15.34 0.34 -30.86
N ARG A 474 -16.49 -0.08 -30.32
CA ARG A 474 -16.55 -1.08 -29.23
C ARG A 474 -16.21 -2.48 -29.71
N SER A 475 -16.64 -2.87 -30.90
CA SER A 475 -16.25 -4.13 -31.52
C SER A 475 -14.75 -4.18 -31.77
N LEU A 476 -14.18 -3.10 -32.31
CA LEU A 476 -12.73 -2.95 -32.51
C LEU A 476 -11.94 -3.09 -31.20
N MET A 477 -12.46 -2.54 -30.11
CA MET A 477 -11.85 -2.70 -28.77
C MET A 477 -11.81 -4.17 -28.33
N LYS A 478 -12.89 -4.93 -28.57
CA LYS A 478 -12.98 -6.37 -28.25
C LYS A 478 -12.06 -7.20 -29.16
N GLU A 479 -12.05 -6.93 -30.45
CA GLU A 479 -11.20 -7.59 -31.45
C GLU A 479 -9.71 -7.47 -31.10
N ARG A 480 -9.29 -6.30 -30.59
CA ARG A 480 -7.92 -6.04 -30.14
C ARG A 480 -7.62 -6.59 -28.73
N GLY A 481 -8.57 -7.26 -28.09
CA GLY A 481 -8.40 -7.82 -26.74
C GLY A 481 -8.28 -6.76 -25.63
N VAL A 482 -8.60 -5.49 -25.91
CA VAL A 482 -8.43 -4.39 -24.97
C VAL A 482 -9.61 -4.39 -23.99
N ARG A 483 -9.33 -4.48 -22.68
CA ARG A 483 -10.36 -4.49 -21.65
C ARG A 483 -10.57 -3.11 -21.03
N LYS A 484 -11.82 -2.81 -20.65
CA LYS A 484 -12.16 -1.61 -19.89
C LYS A 484 -11.82 -1.85 -18.42
N LEU A 485 -11.12 -0.90 -17.79
CA LEU A 485 -10.94 -0.92 -16.34
C LEU A 485 -12.31 -0.71 -15.65
N PRO A 486 -12.76 -1.61 -14.77
CA PRO A 486 -14.01 -1.42 -14.02
C PRO A 486 -13.89 -0.26 -13.03
N GLY A 487 -14.99 0.45 -12.81
CA GLY A 487 -15.05 1.52 -11.83
C GLY A 487 -15.23 0.95 -10.43
N CYS A 488 -14.25 1.15 -9.56
CA CYS A 488 -14.27 0.74 -8.16
C CYS A 488 -14.26 1.98 -7.26
N SER A 489 -15.10 1.95 -6.23
CA SER A 489 -15.14 2.95 -5.16
C SER A 489 -14.80 2.28 -3.84
N ALA A 490 -13.82 2.81 -3.12
CA ALA A 490 -13.41 2.34 -1.81
C ALA A 490 -13.85 3.32 -0.72
N ILE A 491 -14.22 2.82 0.46
CA ILE A 491 -14.55 3.63 1.63
C ILE A 491 -13.84 3.07 2.85
N CYS A 492 -13.38 3.96 3.73
CA CYS A 492 -12.71 3.58 4.96
C CYS A 492 -13.66 3.82 6.15
N VAL A 493 -13.98 2.76 6.90
CA VAL A 493 -14.83 2.78 8.10
C VAL A 493 -14.14 1.97 9.20
N ASP A 494 -14.02 2.53 10.40
CA ASP A 494 -13.40 1.88 11.58
C ASP A 494 -12.03 1.25 11.35
N GLY A 495 -11.23 1.83 10.45
CA GLY A 495 -9.88 1.34 10.09
C GLY A 495 -9.86 0.22 9.05
N GLY A 496 -11.02 -0.32 8.64
CA GLY A 496 -11.18 -1.21 7.49
C GLY A 496 -11.37 -0.43 6.19
N VAL A 497 -11.03 -1.06 5.05
CA VAL A 497 -11.27 -0.51 3.70
C VAL A 497 -12.14 -1.48 2.93
N ASP A 498 -13.32 -1.03 2.52
CA ASP A 498 -14.28 -1.81 1.73
C ASP A 498 -14.35 -1.27 0.31
N GLU A 499 -14.28 -2.17 -0.67
CA GLU A 499 -14.30 -1.86 -2.09
C GLU A 499 -15.62 -2.28 -2.74
N PHE A 500 -16.16 -1.41 -3.59
CA PHE A 500 -17.42 -1.64 -4.28
C PHE A 500 -17.22 -1.53 -5.80
N VAL A 501 -17.76 -2.51 -6.51
CA VAL A 501 -17.91 -2.49 -7.97
C VAL A 501 -19.40 -2.60 -8.29
N ALA A 502 -19.86 -1.83 -9.28
CA ALA A 502 -21.27 -1.85 -9.67
C ALA A 502 -21.71 -3.27 -10.07
N GLY A 503 -22.76 -3.78 -9.44
CA GLY A 503 -23.30 -5.12 -9.67
C GLY A 503 -22.63 -6.24 -8.85
N ASP A 504 -21.56 -5.94 -8.10
CA ASP A 504 -20.95 -6.91 -7.19
C ASP A 504 -21.77 -7.06 -5.89
N ARG A 505 -22.05 -8.31 -5.50
CA ARG A 505 -22.78 -8.68 -4.28
C ARG A 505 -21.95 -9.54 -3.33
N SER A 506 -20.63 -9.63 -3.55
CA SER A 506 -19.69 -10.42 -2.75
C SER A 506 -19.56 -9.94 -1.29
N HIS A 507 -19.92 -8.69 -1.00
CA HIS A 507 -19.81 -8.10 0.33
C HIS A 507 -20.74 -8.79 1.36
N PRO A 508 -20.27 -9.10 2.59
CA PRO A 508 -21.07 -9.81 3.61
C PRO A 508 -22.38 -9.11 3.97
N ARG A 509 -22.37 -7.77 3.99
CA ARG A 509 -23.55 -6.92 4.26
C ARG A 509 -24.26 -6.44 2.98
N SER A 510 -24.11 -7.14 1.85
CA SER A 510 -24.66 -6.69 0.55
C SER A 510 -26.17 -6.44 0.61
N CYS A 511 -26.95 -7.30 1.26
CA CYS A 511 -28.40 -7.09 1.40
C CYS A 511 -28.74 -5.76 2.10
N GLU A 512 -28.06 -5.43 3.19
CA GLU A 512 -28.25 -4.16 3.92
C GLU A 512 -27.85 -2.95 3.07
N ILE A 513 -26.72 -3.05 2.36
CA ILE A 513 -26.20 -1.97 1.51
C ILE A 513 -27.17 -1.67 0.37
N TYR A 514 -27.68 -2.70 -0.30
CA TYR A 514 -28.64 -2.52 -1.39
C TYR A 514 -29.99 -2.00 -0.90
N ALA A 515 -30.45 -2.43 0.29
CA ALA A 515 -31.66 -1.88 0.90
C ALA A 515 -31.50 -0.39 1.26
N GLU A 516 -30.36 0.01 1.85
CA GLU A 516 -30.10 1.43 2.12
C GLU A 516 -29.88 2.23 0.83
N LEU A 517 -29.27 1.64 -0.21
CA LEU A 517 -29.16 2.26 -1.51
C LEU A 517 -30.54 2.56 -2.10
N GLU A 518 -31.47 1.62 -2.08
CA GLU A 518 -32.85 1.82 -2.55
C GLU A 518 -33.55 2.93 -1.76
N ARG A 519 -33.42 2.91 -0.42
CA ARG A 519 -33.97 3.96 0.46
C ARG A 519 -33.37 5.34 0.15
N MET A 520 -32.05 5.39 0.00
CA MET A 520 -31.32 6.61 -0.35
C MET A 520 -31.79 7.15 -1.71
N MET A 521 -31.88 6.30 -2.73
CA MET A 521 -32.32 6.71 -4.06
C MET A 521 -33.78 7.18 -4.09
N ALA A 522 -34.68 6.53 -3.34
CA ALA A 522 -36.07 6.97 -3.22
C ALA A 522 -36.15 8.38 -2.61
N ARG A 523 -35.44 8.60 -1.49
CA ARG A 523 -35.40 9.90 -0.81
C ARG A 523 -34.79 11.01 -1.69
N LEU A 524 -33.77 10.67 -2.48
CA LEU A 524 -33.18 11.60 -3.45
C LEU A 524 -34.20 12.01 -4.52
N LYS A 525 -34.96 11.05 -5.08
CA LYS A 525 -35.98 11.31 -6.11
C LYS A 525 -37.09 12.23 -5.62
N GLU A 526 -37.57 12.05 -4.38
CA GLU A 526 -38.55 12.95 -3.75
C GLU A 526 -38.09 14.41 -3.70
N HIS A 527 -36.77 14.63 -3.65
CA HIS A 527 -36.15 15.96 -3.57
C HIS A 527 -35.59 16.43 -4.93
N GLY A 528 -36.14 15.92 -6.03
CA GLY A 528 -35.86 16.39 -7.39
C GLY A 528 -34.64 15.77 -8.06
N TYR A 529 -34.09 14.67 -7.54
CA TYR A 529 -33.03 13.93 -8.23
C TYR A 529 -33.57 13.17 -9.45
N ALA A 530 -33.03 13.47 -10.63
CA ALA A 530 -33.29 12.72 -11.86
C ALA A 530 -31.96 12.12 -12.38
N PRO A 531 -31.90 10.80 -12.68
CA PRO A 531 -30.69 10.19 -13.25
C PRO A 531 -30.32 10.82 -14.59
N ALA A 532 -29.06 11.21 -14.75
CA ALA A 532 -28.57 11.83 -15.99
C ALA A 532 -28.41 10.77 -17.11
N THR A 533 -29.52 10.44 -17.80
CA THR A 533 -29.56 9.41 -18.86
C THR A 533 -28.93 9.87 -20.18
N GLY A 534 -28.77 11.18 -20.41
CA GLY A 534 -28.29 11.76 -21.67
C GLY A 534 -26.80 11.51 -21.99
N GLY A 535 -25.96 11.26 -20.97
CA GLY A 535 -24.51 11.05 -21.14
C GLY A 535 -24.04 9.59 -21.03
N ALA A 536 -24.94 8.68 -20.63
CA ALA A 536 -24.64 7.27 -20.45
C ALA A 536 -24.91 6.52 -21.75
N ALA A 537 -23.90 6.44 -22.62
CA ALA A 537 -23.85 5.45 -23.69
C ALA A 537 -23.72 4.03 -23.09
N LEU A 538 -24.75 3.56 -22.40
CA LEU A 538 -25.00 2.15 -22.11
C LEU A 538 -25.50 1.52 -23.42
N LEU A 539 -24.56 1.36 -24.36
CA LEU A 539 -24.77 0.62 -25.60
C LEU A 539 -25.20 -0.80 -25.23
N GLY A 540 -26.46 -1.14 -25.53
CA GLY A 540 -27.06 -2.45 -25.28
C GLY A 540 -28.25 -2.46 -24.31
N LEU A 541 -28.62 -1.33 -23.70
CA LEU A 541 -29.88 -1.19 -22.97
C LEU A 541 -30.83 -0.35 -23.83
N GLU A 542 -31.93 -0.94 -24.29
CA GLU A 542 -32.88 -0.27 -25.19
C GLU A 542 -33.86 0.61 -24.40
N GLU A 543 -34.18 0.23 -23.16
CA GLU A 543 -35.15 0.92 -22.32
C GLU A 543 -34.51 1.99 -21.41
N GLN A 544 -35.18 3.14 -21.26
CA GLN A 544 -34.74 4.24 -20.39
C GLN A 544 -34.70 3.82 -18.91
N ASP A 545 -35.58 2.90 -18.50
CA ASP A 545 -35.67 2.41 -17.12
C ASP A 545 -34.47 1.52 -16.75
N GLU A 546 -33.96 0.70 -17.68
CA GLU A 546 -32.75 -0.10 -17.46
C GLU A 546 -31.50 0.77 -17.33
N LYS A 547 -31.42 1.86 -18.11
CA LYS A 547 -30.32 2.85 -18.00
C LYS A 547 -30.35 3.57 -16.66
N ALA A 548 -31.55 3.96 -16.21
CA ALA A 548 -31.74 4.58 -14.90
C ALA A 548 -31.38 3.62 -13.77
N ALA A 549 -31.74 2.33 -13.87
CA ALA A 549 -31.41 1.30 -12.88
C ALA A 549 -29.90 1.03 -12.79
N ALA A 550 -29.20 0.99 -13.93
CA ALA A 550 -27.74 0.85 -13.95
C ALA A 550 -27.02 2.04 -13.30
N LEU A 551 -27.52 3.27 -13.50
CA LEU A 551 -26.99 4.48 -12.86
C LEU A 551 -27.23 4.49 -11.35
N CYS A 552 -28.33 3.91 -10.88
CA CYS A 552 -28.64 3.81 -9.45
C CYS A 552 -27.66 2.92 -8.68
N SER A 553 -27.02 1.96 -9.34
CA SER A 553 -26.12 0.96 -8.73
C SER A 553 -24.62 1.24 -8.92
N HIS A 554 -24.26 2.48 -9.24
CA HIS A 554 -22.86 2.91 -9.32
C HIS A 554 -22.11 2.68 -7.99
N SER A 555 -20.83 2.33 -8.08
CA SER A 555 -20.02 2.00 -6.91
C SER A 555 -19.85 3.16 -5.93
N GLU A 556 -19.87 4.41 -6.40
CA GLU A 556 -19.90 5.60 -5.54
C GLU A 556 -21.13 5.62 -4.63
N LYS A 557 -22.31 5.26 -5.15
CA LYS A 557 -23.57 5.22 -4.40
C LYS A 557 -23.62 4.05 -3.44
N LEU A 558 -23.08 2.89 -3.83
CA LEU A 558 -22.88 1.74 -2.94
C LEU A 558 -21.97 2.10 -1.76
N ALA A 559 -20.85 2.77 -2.02
CA ALA A 559 -19.94 3.24 -0.97
C ALA A 559 -20.60 4.26 -0.04
N MET A 560 -21.42 5.19 -0.58
CA MET A 560 -22.20 6.12 0.24
C MET A 560 -23.23 5.39 1.11
N ALA A 561 -24.00 4.44 0.54
CA ALA A 561 -24.98 3.64 1.29
C ALA A 561 -24.31 2.84 2.41
N PHE A 562 -23.17 2.19 2.13
CA PHE A 562 -22.38 1.52 3.17
C PHE A 562 -21.88 2.48 4.25
N GLY A 563 -21.41 3.66 3.86
CA GLY A 563 -21.01 4.70 4.82
C GLY A 563 -22.16 5.15 5.73
N LEU A 564 -23.38 5.26 5.19
CA LEU A 564 -24.57 5.66 5.95
C LEU A 564 -25.01 4.62 6.98
N ILE A 565 -24.91 3.32 6.67
CA ILE A 565 -25.28 2.24 7.60
C ILE A 565 -24.19 1.93 8.63
N SER A 566 -22.93 2.24 8.33
CA SER A 566 -21.78 1.83 9.16
C SER A 566 -21.22 2.94 10.04
N THR A 567 -21.73 4.18 9.94
CA THR A 567 -21.19 5.32 10.71
C THR A 567 -22.29 6.14 11.38
N GLU A 568 -21.98 6.75 12.52
CA GLU A 568 -22.94 7.57 13.27
C GLU A 568 -23.45 8.78 12.48
N PRO A 569 -24.73 9.19 12.62
CA PRO A 569 -25.28 10.38 11.97
C PRO A 569 -24.39 11.63 12.18
N GLY A 570 -24.10 12.35 11.09
CA GLY A 570 -23.25 13.55 11.12
C GLY A 570 -21.74 13.28 10.94
N SER A 571 -21.26 12.04 11.08
CA SER A 571 -19.86 11.71 10.80
C SER A 571 -19.53 11.82 9.30
N GLY A 572 -18.29 12.17 8.97
CA GLY A 572 -17.87 12.37 7.58
C GLY A 572 -17.60 11.07 6.83
N LEU A 573 -17.96 11.02 5.55
CA LEU A 573 -17.69 9.87 4.67
C LEU A 573 -16.46 10.16 3.80
N ARG A 574 -15.53 9.21 3.69
CA ARG A 574 -14.32 9.32 2.85
C ARG A 574 -14.31 8.23 1.79
N ILE A 575 -14.54 8.62 0.54
CA ILE A 575 -14.69 7.70 -0.58
C ILE A 575 -13.58 7.96 -1.60
N VAL A 576 -12.96 6.92 -2.13
CA VAL A 576 -11.94 7.01 -3.19
C VAL A 576 -12.43 6.26 -4.42
N LYS A 577 -12.45 6.94 -5.57
CA LYS A 577 -12.80 6.39 -6.87
C LYS A 577 -11.55 6.22 -7.72
N ASN A 578 -11.38 5.04 -8.32
CA ASN A 578 -10.26 4.76 -9.24
C ASN A 578 -10.38 5.45 -10.62
N LEU A 579 -11.58 5.93 -10.97
CA LEU A 579 -11.93 6.67 -12.19
C LEU A 579 -12.44 8.08 -11.84
N ARG A 580 -12.67 8.92 -12.86
CA ARG A 580 -13.36 10.20 -12.69
C ARG A 580 -14.81 9.95 -12.26
N VAL A 581 -15.27 10.64 -11.22
CA VAL A 581 -16.67 10.58 -10.76
C VAL A 581 -17.57 11.12 -11.86
N CYS A 582 -18.67 10.42 -12.16
CA CYS A 582 -19.61 10.87 -13.17
C CYS A 582 -20.56 11.96 -12.65
N GLU A 583 -21.10 12.76 -13.55
CA GLU A 583 -22.06 13.84 -13.26
C GLU A 583 -23.23 13.36 -12.39
N ASP A 584 -23.79 12.20 -12.71
CA ASP A 584 -24.89 11.60 -11.96
C ASP A 584 -24.54 11.29 -10.50
N CYS A 585 -23.36 10.69 -10.25
CA CYS A 585 -22.90 10.42 -8.89
C CYS A 585 -22.49 11.68 -8.14
N HIS A 586 -21.98 12.69 -8.85
CA HIS A 586 -21.67 14.01 -8.29
C HIS A 586 -22.95 14.72 -7.83
N ALA A 587 -24.00 14.74 -8.65
CA ALA A 587 -25.31 15.29 -8.31
C ALA A 587 -25.96 14.55 -7.14
N ALA A 588 -25.90 13.21 -7.15
CA ALA A 588 -26.38 12.39 -6.03
C ALA A 588 -25.64 12.73 -4.73
N ALA A 589 -24.30 12.79 -4.75
CA ALA A 589 -23.49 13.09 -3.57
C ALA A 589 -23.80 14.47 -2.96
N LYS A 590 -24.05 15.50 -3.80
CA LYS A 590 -24.54 16.81 -3.32
C LYS A 590 -25.82 16.66 -2.51
N LEU A 591 -26.84 16.02 -3.08
CA LEU A 591 -28.12 15.83 -2.40
C LEU A 591 -28.01 14.94 -1.15
N VAL A 592 -27.18 13.89 -1.18
CA VAL A 592 -26.92 13.06 0.01
C VAL A 592 -26.32 13.91 1.12
N SER A 593 -25.32 14.76 0.81
CA SER A 593 -24.70 15.64 1.82
C SER A 593 -25.72 16.53 2.53
N LYS A 594 -26.69 17.08 1.77
CA LYS A 594 -27.76 17.94 2.28
C LYS A 594 -28.81 17.17 3.09
N LEU A 595 -29.35 16.09 2.54
CA LEU A 595 -30.49 15.35 3.11
C LEU A 595 -30.10 14.51 4.33
N TYR A 596 -28.88 13.97 4.32
CA TYR A 596 -28.37 13.14 5.41
C TYR A 596 -27.46 13.93 6.37
N ARG A 597 -27.23 15.23 6.12
CA ARG A 597 -26.34 16.11 6.90
C ARG A 597 -24.97 15.46 7.10
N ARG A 598 -24.40 14.97 6.00
CA ARG A 598 -23.10 14.28 5.97
C ARG A 598 -22.10 15.12 5.19
N ARG A 599 -20.91 15.31 5.75
CA ARG A 599 -19.76 15.81 4.99
C ARG A 599 -19.17 14.64 4.20
N ILE A 600 -19.17 14.72 2.87
CA ILE A 600 -18.63 13.64 2.02
C ILE A 600 -17.37 14.15 1.33
N ILE A 601 -16.24 13.49 1.58
CA ILE A 601 -14.98 13.73 0.90
C ILE A 601 -14.82 12.61 -0.12
N MET A 602 -14.95 12.94 -1.40
CA MET A 602 -14.78 11.99 -2.49
C MET A 602 -13.55 12.35 -3.30
N ARG A 603 -12.55 11.47 -3.31
CA ARG A 603 -11.37 11.59 -4.15
C ARG A 603 -11.59 10.81 -5.44
N ASP A 604 -11.35 11.42 -6.58
CA ASP A 604 -11.26 10.73 -7.86
C ASP A 604 -9.81 10.70 -8.39
N ARG A 605 -9.60 10.17 -9.61
CA ARG A 605 -8.25 10.08 -10.21
C ARG A 605 -7.55 11.45 -10.39
N THR A 606 -8.31 12.53 -10.44
CA THR A 606 -7.85 13.87 -10.85
C THR A 606 -7.97 14.92 -9.75
N ARG A 607 -8.95 14.81 -8.84
CA ARG A 607 -9.21 15.82 -7.80
C ARG A 607 -10.01 15.27 -6.62
N PHE A 608 -10.19 16.12 -5.61
CA PHE A 608 -11.12 15.93 -4.51
C PHE A 608 -12.41 16.73 -4.74
N HIS A 609 -13.51 16.16 -4.26
CA HIS A 609 -14.82 16.78 -4.19
C HIS A 609 -15.23 16.74 -2.73
N LEU A 610 -15.35 17.92 -2.13
CA LEU A 610 -15.90 18.04 -0.79
C LEU A 610 -17.37 18.45 -0.93
N PHE A 611 -18.26 17.53 -0.59
CA PHE A 611 -19.70 17.78 -0.57
C PHE A 611 -20.15 18.15 0.85
N ALA A 612 -20.78 19.31 0.96
CA ALA A 612 -21.37 19.81 2.20
C ALA A 612 -22.61 20.65 1.87
N ASP A 613 -23.70 20.38 2.61
CA ASP A 613 -24.96 21.14 2.53
C ASP A 613 -25.54 21.31 1.11
N GLY A 614 -25.30 20.33 0.23
CA GLY A 614 -25.80 20.37 -1.15
C GLY A 614 -24.87 21.05 -2.16
N THR A 615 -23.72 21.53 -1.72
CA THR A 615 -22.69 22.15 -2.57
C THR A 615 -21.47 21.24 -2.67
N CYS A 616 -20.63 21.49 -3.69
CA CYS A 616 -19.35 20.82 -3.85
C CYS A 616 -18.24 21.87 -3.96
N SER A 617 -17.07 21.59 -3.36
CA SER A 617 -15.89 22.48 -3.43
C SER A 617 -15.39 22.77 -4.84
N CYS A 618 -15.84 22.03 -5.85
CA CYS A 618 -15.51 22.31 -7.25
C CYS A 618 -16.38 23.39 -7.91
N GLY A 619 -17.41 23.91 -7.23
CA GLY A 619 -18.31 24.93 -7.78
C GLY A 619 -19.10 24.47 -9.01
N ASP A 620 -19.38 23.17 -9.13
CA ASP A 620 -19.99 22.53 -10.32
C ASP A 620 -19.21 22.71 -11.63
N TYR A 621 -17.99 23.24 -11.54
CA TYR A 621 -17.03 23.20 -12.62
C TYR A 621 -16.46 21.77 -12.64
N TRP A 622 -17.10 20.83 -13.36
CA TRP A 622 -16.73 19.38 -13.39
C TRP A 622 -16.08 18.89 -14.69
#